data_AF-A0AAD6XTX6-F1
#
_entry.id   AF-A0AAD6XTX6-F1
#
_cell.length_a   1.000
_cell.length_b   1.000
_cell.length_c   1.000
_cell.angle_alpha   90.00
_cell.angle_beta   90.00
_cell.angle_gamma   90.00
#
_symmetry.space_group_name_H-M   'P 1'
#
loop_
_entity.id
_entity.type
_entity.pdbx_description
1 polymer ?
#
loop_
_entity_poly.entity_id
_entity_poly.type
_entity_poly.pdbx_seq_one_letter_code
_entity_poly.pdbx_strand_id
1 'polypeptide(L)'
;MRLFRTFPLAVAGVAAAGFPHDSAQQAFHKSVTRVPVELGVMSRCPDALLCESVFDRVLEQVSSKINLKLVYVADFNSTDPDFGITCLHGPGECAGNVQQLCAARYSNRWWEFVRCQNSRGGFQVGLPAVALQCAETVGIDWERSGLGDCAGLDGKGSEGINLLRSSLISGKALEIKKSCTVLINHNKVCVHDGTWKECAIGHQVDDFVQKINNEYERMN
;
A
#
# COMPACT_ATOMS: atom_id res chain seq x y z
N MET A 1 5.46 -84.67 17.31
CA MET A 1 6.68 -85.50 17.10
C MET A 1 7.29 -85.09 15.76
N ARG A 2 8.62 -84.89 15.73
CA ARG A 2 9.47 -84.33 14.65
C ARG A 2 9.60 -82.80 14.67
N LEU A 3 10.52 -82.28 15.48
CA LEU A 3 11.99 -82.16 15.33
C LEU A 3 12.40 -80.90 14.56
N PHE A 4 12.82 -79.90 15.35
CA PHE A 4 13.66 -78.79 14.94
C PHE A 4 15.02 -79.28 14.45
N ARG A 5 15.55 -78.67 13.39
CA ARG A 5 16.99 -78.58 13.15
C ARG A 5 17.36 -77.26 12.47
N THR A 6 18.41 -76.70 13.02
CA THR A 6 19.07 -75.40 12.87
C THR A 6 19.70 -75.12 11.50
N PHE A 7 19.85 -73.84 11.18
CA PHE A 7 21.07 -73.33 10.52
C PHE A 7 21.47 -71.97 11.15
N PRO A 8 22.74 -71.76 11.50
CA PRO A 8 23.25 -70.48 12.01
C PRO A 8 23.68 -69.59 10.85
N LEU A 9 23.49 -68.28 10.97
CA LEU A 9 24.19 -67.32 10.11
C LEU A 9 24.81 -66.20 10.94
N ALA A 10 25.91 -65.71 10.42
CA ALA A 10 27.00 -65.08 11.13
C ALA A 10 26.79 -63.59 11.45
N VAL A 11 27.63 -63.17 12.39
CA VAL A 11 27.96 -61.84 12.89
C VAL A 11 28.14 -60.79 11.78
N ALA A 12 27.64 -59.57 12.02
CA ALA A 12 28.29 -58.36 11.52
C ALA A 12 28.09 -57.22 12.53
N GLY A 13 29.16 -56.84 13.22
CA GLY A 13 29.19 -55.64 14.06
C GLY A 13 29.16 -54.40 13.19
N VAL A 14 28.22 -53.51 13.43
CA VAL A 14 28.14 -52.21 12.77
C VAL A 14 28.88 -51.20 13.62
N ALA A 15 29.95 -50.64 13.06
CA ALA A 15 30.73 -49.56 13.63
C ALA A 15 29.85 -48.32 13.84
N ALA A 16 29.90 -47.73 15.03
CA ALA A 16 29.31 -46.43 15.31
C ALA A 16 30.12 -45.34 14.57
N ALA A 17 29.67 -44.95 13.39
CA ALA A 17 30.15 -43.75 12.71
C ALA A 17 29.57 -42.54 13.45
N GLY A 18 30.44 -41.76 14.10
CA GLY A 18 30.08 -40.49 14.70
C GLY A 18 29.57 -39.52 13.63
N PHE A 19 28.33 -39.08 13.76
CA PHE A 19 27.81 -37.97 12.99
C PHE A 19 28.47 -36.68 13.50
N PRO A 20 29.11 -35.87 12.65
CA PRO A 20 29.53 -34.54 13.04
C PRO A 20 28.27 -33.72 13.37
N HIS A 21 28.23 -33.20 14.59
CA HIS A 21 27.24 -32.21 15.02
C HIS A 21 27.43 -30.95 14.17
N ASP A 22 26.67 -30.87 13.08
CA ASP A 22 26.60 -29.68 12.25
C ASP A 22 25.92 -28.59 13.08
N SER A 23 26.74 -27.68 13.57
CA SER A 23 26.36 -26.60 14.46
C SER A 23 25.67 -25.55 13.60
N ALA A 24 24.35 -25.68 13.43
CA ALA A 24 23.53 -24.71 12.74
C ALA A 24 23.65 -23.33 13.42
N GLN A 25 24.54 -22.49 12.91
CA GLN A 25 24.54 -21.06 13.13
C GLN A 25 23.25 -20.50 12.52
N GLN A 26 22.23 -20.35 13.36
CA GLN A 26 21.09 -19.50 13.05
C GLN A 26 21.61 -18.06 12.94
N ALA A 27 21.87 -17.63 11.71
CA ALA A 27 22.11 -16.22 11.42
C ALA A 27 20.86 -15.44 11.86
N PHE A 28 21.02 -14.56 12.84
CA PHE A 28 20.03 -13.56 13.22
C PHE A 28 19.77 -12.66 12.00
N HIS A 29 18.73 -12.94 11.23
CA HIS A 29 18.30 -12.07 10.15
C HIS A 29 17.61 -10.86 10.78
N LYS A 30 18.33 -9.73 10.90
CA LYS A 30 17.74 -8.46 11.36
C LYS A 30 16.61 -8.09 10.39
N SER A 31 15.37 -8.04 10.87
CA SER A 31 14.23 -7.66 10.05
C SER A 31 14.37 -6.19 9.64
N VAL A 32 14.43 -5.94 8.33
CA VAL A 32 14.45 -4.60 7.77
C VAL A 32 13.09 -3.93 7.98
N THR A 33 13.09 -2.76 8.61
CA THR A 33 11.90 -1.94 8.85
C THR A 33 11.79 -0.87 7.76
N ARG A 34 10.67 -0.85 7.03
CA ARG A 34 10.41 0.17 6.00
C ARG A 34 9.86 1.47 6.60
N VAL A 35 10.24 2.61 6.03
CA VAL A 35 9.77 3.94 6.45
C VAL A 35 8.30 4.11 6.08
N PRO A 36 7.39 4.42 7.03
CA PRO A 36 6.03 4.82 6.70
C PRO A 36 6.04 6.12 5.89
N VAL A 37 5.37 6.13 4.74
CA VAL A 37 5.15 7.35 3.95
C VAL A 37 3.65 7.46 3.67
N GLU A 38 3.03 8.53 4.13
CA GLU A 38 1.62 8.80 3.91
C GLU A 38 1.44 10.03 3.02
N LEU A 39 0.61 9.89 1.98
CA LEU A 39 0.13 11.02 1.19
C LEU A 39 -1.34 11.27 1.56
N GLY A 40 -1.59 12.39 2.20
CA GLY A 40 -2.92 12.95 2.43
C GLY A 40 -3.50 13.50 1.14
N VAL A 41 -4.52 12.85 0.58
CA VAL A 41 -5.00 13.14 -0.78
C VAL A 41 -6.53 13.13 -0.89
N MET A 42 -7.00 13.60 -2.04
CA MET A 42 -8.38 13.52 -2.53
C MET A 42 -8.26 13.09 -3.99
N SER A 43 -8.91 12.01 -4.42
CA SER A 43 -8.61 11.39 -5.72
C SER A 43 -8.91 12.28 -6.94
N ARG A 44 -9.67 13.36 -6.77
CA ARG A 44 -9.96 14.34 -7.85
C ARG A 44 -9.28 15.69 -7.65
N CYS A 45 -8.50 15.86 -6.59
CA CYS A 45 -7.87 17.13 -6.26
C CYS A 45 -6.66 17.41 -7.15
N PRO A 46 -6.59 18.58 -7.82
CA PRO A 46 -5.45 18.92 -8.68
C PRO A 46 -4.12 18.97 -7.91
N ASP A 47 -4.13 19.38 -6.63
CA ASP A 47 -2.94 19.38 -5.78
C ASP A 47 -2.44 17.95 -5.49
N ALA A 48 -3.34 16.97 -5.33
CA ALA A 48 -2.96 15.56 -5.20
C ALA A 48 -2.31 15.06 -6.49
N LEU A 49 -2.91 15.32 -7.65
CA LEU A 49 -2.35 14.89 -8.94
C LEU A 49 -0.92 15.42 -9.15
N LEU A 50 -0.65 16.67 -8.78
CA LEU A 50 0.71 17.24 -8.82
C LEU A 50 1.64 16.51 -7.84
N CYS A 51 1.22 16.38 -6.60
CA CYS A 51 2.00 15.73 -5.53
C CYS A 51 2.35 14.27 -5.87
N GLU A 52 1.37 13.50 -6.33
CA GLU A 52 1.52 12.10 -6.74
C GLU A 52 2.46 11.98 -7.95
N SER A 53 2.44 12.93 -8.89
CA SER A 53 3.39 12.97 -10.01
C SER A 53 4.85 13.22 -9.57
N VAL A 54 5.05 13.93 -8.45
CA VAL A 54 6.39 14.03 -7.83
C VAL A 54 6.76 12.68 -7.23
N PHE A 55 5.83 12.03 -6.54
CA PHE A 55 6.05 10.74 -5.91
C PHE A 55 6.29 9.61 -6.91
N ASP A 56 5.76 9.67 -8.14
CA ASP A 56 6.14 8.74 -9.22
C ASP A 56 7.66 8.63 -9.36
N ARG A 57 8.37 9.75 -9.34
CA ARG A 57 9.83 9.83 -9.47
C ARG A 57 10.57 9.52 -8.16
N VAL A 58 9.95 9.79 -7.01
CA VAL A 58 10.50 9.39 -5.71
C VAL A 58 10.51 7.87 -5.60
N LEU A 59 9.42 7.22 -5.98
CA LEU A 59 9.26 5.76 -5.86
C LEU A 59 10.23 4.97 -6.74
N GLU A 60 10.63 5.50 -7.88
CA GLU A 60 11.70 4.94 -8.72
C GLU A 60 13.01 4.75 -7.93
N GLN A 61 13.27 5.57 -6.92
CA GLN A 61 14.51 5.57 -6.14
C GLN A 61 14.39 4.87 -4.78
N VAL A 62 13.22 4.90 -4.14
CA VAL A 62 13.08 4.46 -2.73
C VAL A 62 11.95 3.46 -2.46
N SER A 63 11.26 2.95 -3.49
CA SER A 63 10.13 2.00 -3.33
C SER A 63 10.45 0.80 -2.45
N SER A 64 11.68 0.28 -2.47
CA SER A 64 12.10 -0.86 -1.64
C SER A 64 12.26 -0.52 -0.14
N LYS A 65 12.39 0.76 0.20
CA LYS A 65 12.69 1.28 1.55
C LYS A 65 11.45 1.76 2.30
N ILE A 66 10.31 1.92 1.62
CA ILE A 66 9.12 2.58 2.19
C ILE A 66 7.90 1.67 2.22
N ASN A 67 6.98 2.02 3.11
CA ASN A 67 5.61 1.57 3.08
C ASN A 67 4.71 2.77 2.73
N LEU A 68 4.38 2.92 1.45
CA LEU A 68 3.54 4.02 0.96
C LEU A 68 2.06 3.75 1.22
N LYS A 69 1.32 4.76 1.67
CA LYS A 69 -0.14 4.74 1.80
C LYS A 69 -0.76 6.04 1.32
N LEU A 70 -1.92 5.96 0.67
CA LEU A 70 -2.82 7.09 0.49
C LEU A 70 -3.77 7.20 1.68
N VAL A 71 -3.93 8.42 2.20
CA VAL A 71 -4.84 8.75 3.30
C VAL A 71 -5.83 9.80 2.80
N TYR A 72 -7.11 9.45 2.73
CA TYR A 72 -8.10 10.29 2.05
C TYR A 72 -8.71 11.33 2.98
N VAL A 73 -8.74 12.56 2.49
CA VAL A 73 -9.39 13.69 3.17
C VAL A 73 -10.85 13.76 2.71
N ALA A 74 -11.77 13.54 3.64
CA ALA A 74 -13.21 13.72 3.46
C ALA A 74 -13.87 13.87 4.84
N ASP A 75 -15.16 14.17 4.87
CA ASP A 75 -15.93 14.35 6.11
C ASP A 75 -16.94 13.22 6.31
N PHE A 76 -17.13 12.79 7.56
CA PHE A 76 -18.23 11.88 7.87
C PHE A 76 -19.56 12.60 7.68
N ASN A 77 -20.51 11.95 7.01
CA ASN A 77 -21.84 12.48 6.80
C ASN A 77 -22.87 11.34 6.84
N SER A 78 -23.44 11.08 8.01
CA SER A 78 -24.38 9.96 8.22
C SER A 78 -25.68 10.08 7.43
N THR A 79 -25.98 11.23 6.83
CA THR A 79 -27.16 11.42 5.98
C THR A 79 -26.89 11.17 4.49
N ASP A 80 -25.62 11.02 4.09
CA ASP A 80 -25.27 10.60 2.74
C ASP A 80 -25.68 9.12 2.55
N PRO A 81 -26.57 8.81 1.58
CA PRO A 81 -27.17 7.48 1.45
C PRO A 81 -26.22 6.45 0.81
N ASP A 82 -25.16 6.89 0.14
CA ASP A 82 -24.28 6.04 -0.65
C ASP A 82 -23.05 5.61 0.17
N PHE A 83 -22.36 6.58 0.78
CA PHE A 83 -21.08 6.37 1.45
C PHE A 83 -21.18 6.60 2.96
N GLY A 84 -22.11 7.44 3.41
CA GLY A 84 -22.08 8.01 4.77
C GLY A 84 -20.89 8.97 4.96
N ILE A 85 -20.36 9.51 3.86
CA ILE A 85 -19.16 10.35 3.77
C ILE A 85 -19.39 11.41 2.68
N THR A 86 -18.96 12.64 2.93
CA THR A 86 -18.93 13.72 1.95
C THR A 86 -17.49 13.97 1.50
N CYS A 87 -17.24 13.79 0.21
CA CYS A 87 -15.97 14.16 -0.44
C CYS A 87 -16.07 15.56 -1.08
N LEU A 88 -14.97 16.31 -1.10
CA LEU A 88 -14.96 17.71 -1.52
C LEU A 88 -15.38 17.88 -2.98
N HIS A 89 -14.91 16.99 -3.86
CA HIS A 89 -15.22 17.04 -5.29
C HIS A 89 -16.43 16.17 -5.68
N GLY A 90 -17.32 15.93 -4.72
CA GLY A 90 -18.59 15.22 -4.90
C GLY A 90 -18.47 13.68 -4.88
N PRO A 91 -19.57 12.96 -5.13
CA PRO A 91 -19.65 11.50 -4.95
C PRO A 91 -18.70 10.72 -5.87
N GLY A 92 -18.38 11.27 -7.05
CA GLY A 92 -17.39 10.66 -7.94
C GLY A 92 -15.98 10.62 -7.36
N GLU A 93 -15.62 11.56 -6.48
CA GLU A 93 -14.39 11.47 -5.70
C GLU A 93 -14.47 10.36 -4.66
N CYS A 94 -15.59 10.23 -3.93
CA CYS A 94 -15.73 9.14 -2.98
C CYS A 94 -15.60 7.76 -3.65
N ALA A 95 -16.23 7.57 -4.82
CA ALA A 95 -16.07 6.37 -5.63
C ALA A 95 -14.61 6.15 -6.06
N GLY A 96 -13.90 7.21 -6.44
CA GLY A 96 -12.48 7.17 -6.79
C GLY A 96 -11.59 6.76 -5.62
N ASN A 97 -11.79 7.38 -4.45
CA ASN A 97 -11.08 7.04 -3.21
C ASN A 97 -11.29 5.55 -2.86
N VAL A 98 -12.53 5.05 -2.97
CA VAL A 98 -12.86 3.64 -2.77
C VAL A 98 -12.08 2.73 -3.73
N GLN A 99 -12.11 3.02 -5.03
CA GLN A 99 -11.41 2.22 -6.04
C GLN A 99 -9.90 2.13 -5.75
N GLN A 100 -9.28 3.26 -5.43
CA GLN A 100 -7.84 3.33 -5.14
C GLN A 100 -7.47 2.59 -3.84
N LEU A 101 -8.29 2.70 -2.79
CA LEU A 101 -8.12 1.93 -1.55
C LEU A 101 -8.26 0.42 -1.78
N CYS A 102 -9.25 0.00 -2.57
CA CYS A 102 -9.42 -1.40 -2.94
C CYS A 102 -8.26 -1.92 -3.79
N ALA A 103 -7.75 -1.12 -4.73
CA ALA A 103 -6.54 -1.49 -5.48
C ALA A 103 -5.35 -1.71 -4.54
N ALA A 104 -5.13 -0.81 -3.57
CA ALA A 104 -4.07 -0.94 -2.58
C ALA A 104 -4.23 -2.14 -1.64
N ARG A 105 -5.48 -2.55 -1.37
CA ARG A 105 -5.79 -3.72 -0.56
C ARG A 105 -5.47 -5.03 -1.28
N TYR A 106 -5.72 -5.11 -2.58
CA TYR A 106 -5.75 -6.37 -3.34
C TYR A 106 -4.64 -6.53 -4.39
N SER A 107 -3.79 -5.52 -4.60
CA SER A 107 -2.72 -5.59 -5.57
C SER A 107 -1.46 -4.86 -5.13
N ASN A 108 -0.30 -5.41 -5.47
CA ASN A 108 0.98 -4.71 -5.36
C ASN A 108 1.20 -3.68 -6.49
N ARG A 109 0.37 -3.70 -7.54
CA ARG A 109 0.38 -2.76 -8.68
C ARG A 109 -0.57 -1.57 -8.49
N TRP A 110 -0.95 -1.31 -7.25
CA TRP A 110 -1.97 -0.32 -6.92
C TRP A 110 -1.53 1.11 -7.21
N TRP A 111 -0.24 1.42 -7.09
CA TRP A 111 0.27 2.74 -7.41
C TRP A 111 0.15 3.02 -8.91
N GLU A 112 0.45 2.04 -9.75
CA GLU A 112 0.26 2.13 -11.19
C GLU A 112 -1.22 2.29 -11.56
N PHE A 113 -2.13 1.65 -10.80
CA PHE A 113 -3.57 1.85 -10.95
C PHE A 113 -3.96 3.32 -10.66
N VAL A 114 -3.49 3.89 -9.55
CA VAL A 114 -3.70 5.30 -9.20
C VAL A 114 -3.16 6.22 -10.31
N ARG A 115 -1.92 6.00 -10.74
CA ARG A 115 -1.28 6.78 -11.81
C ARG A 115 -2.05 6.70 -13.13
N CYS A 116 -2.56 5.51 -13.47
CA CYS A 116 -3.41 5.35 -14.65
C CYS A 116 -4.69 6.19 -14.53
N GLN A 117 -5.39 6.15 -13.40
CA GLN A 117 -6.60 6.95 -13.20
C GLN A 117 -6.30 8.44 -13.33
N ASN A 118 -5.24 8.92 -12.67
CA ASN A 118 -4.81 10.31 -12.72
C ASN A 118 -4.49 10.78 -14.15
N SER A 119 -3.89 9.92 -14.97
CA SER A 119 -3.58 10.23 -16.38
C SER A 119 -4.82 10.46 -17.26
N ARG A 120 -6.00 10.00 -16.83
CA ARG A 120 -7.28 10.28 -17.52
C ARG A 120 -7.86 11.66 -17.17
N GLY A 121 -7.29 12.33 -16.16
CA GLY A 121 -7.77 13.59 -15.61
C GLY A 121 -8.69 13.40 -14.41
N GLY A 122 -8.56 14.26 -13.40
CA GLY A 122 -9.23 14.12 -12.09
C GLY A 122 -10.74 13.88 -12.16
N PHE A 123 -11.45 14.54 -13.10
CA PHE A 123 -12.90 14.36 -13.25
C PHE A 123 -13.33 12.96 -13.69
N GLN A 124 -12.43 12.17 -14.29
CA GLN A 124 -12.70 10.80 -14.72
C GLN A 124 -12.47 9.76 -13.62
N VAL A 125 -11.73 10.11 -12.57
CA VAL A 125 -11.46 9.23 -11.43
C VAL A 125 -12.77 8.90 -10.72
N GLY A 126 -13.04 7.64 -10.41
CA GLY A 126 -14.32 7.18 -9.85
C GLY A 126 -15.32 6.63 -10.87
N LEU A 127 -15.12 6.86 -12.17
CA LEU A 127 -15.95 6.22 -13.21
C LEU A 127 -15.63 4.72 -13.31
N PRO A 128 -16.64 3.82 -13.33
CA PRO A 128 -16.40 2.37 -13.38
C PRO A 128 -15.58 1.92 -14.60
N ALA A 129 -15.87 2.48 -15.77
CA ALA A 129 -15.15 2.17 -17.00
C ALA A 129 -13.66 2.53 -16.90
N VAL A 130 -13.33 3.63 -16.22
CA VAL A 130 -11.94 4.07 -16.01
C VAL A 130 -11.23 3.16 -15.03
N ALA A 131 -11.91 2.76 -13.95
CA ALA A 131 -11.36 1.81 -12.98
C ALA A 131 -11.05 0.46 -13.65
N LEU A 132 -12.00 -0.10 -14.41
CA LEU A 132 -11.81 -1.36 -15.14
C LEU A 132 -10.66 -1.25 -16.15
N GLN A 133 -10.64 -0.20 -16.98
CA GLN A 133 -9.58 0.01 -17.96
C GLN A 133 -8.21 0.13 -17.28
N CYS A 134 -8.10 0.81 -16.15
CA CYS A 134 -6.84 0.95 -15.44
C CYS A 134 -6.39 -0.34 -14.76
N ALA A 135 -7.32 -1.13 -14.22
CA ALA A 135 -7.01 -2.48 -13.72
C ALA A 135 -6.45 -3.36 -14.84
N GLU A 136 -7.11 -3.40 -16.00
CA GLU A 136 -6.62 -4.12 -17.19
C GLU A 136 -5.23 -3.63 -17.63
N THR A 137 -5.06 -2.31 -17.74
CA THR A 137 -3.79 -1.66 -18.16
C THR A 137 -2.63 -2.08 -17.25
N VAL A 138 -2.89 -2.20 -15.95
CA VAL A 138 -1.88 -2.57 -14.95
C VAL A 138 -1.97 -4.04 -14.56
N GLY A 139 -2.64 -4.88 -15.36
CA GLY A 139 -2.70 -6.33 -15.16
C GLY A 139 -3.27 -6.78 -13.81
N ILE A 140 -4.20 -6.03 -13.25
CA ILE A 140 -4.99 -6.44 -12.08
C ILE A 140 -6.25 -7.12 -12.61
N ASP A 141 -6.43 -8.40 -12.26
CA ASP A 141 -7.66 -9.13 -12.57
C ASP A 141 -8.81 -8.58 -11.70
N TRP A 142 -9.69 -7.78 -12.28
CA TRP A 142 -10.75 -7.07 -11.55
C TRP A 142 -11.64 -8.01 -10.74
N GLU A 143 -12.00 -9.16 -11.32
CA GLU A 143 -12.93 -10.12 -10.71
C GLU A 143 -12.20 -11.03 -9.71
N ARG A 144 -11.05 -11.60 -10.10
CA ARG A 144 -10.39 -12.64 -9.28
C ARG A 144 -9.48 -12.09 -8.19
N SER A 145 -9.03 -10.83 -8.29
CA SER A 145 -8.17 -10.24 -7.27
C SER A 145 -8.92 -9.89 -5.98
N GLY A 146 -10.26 -9.79 -6.01
CA GLY A 146 -11.07 -9.24 -4.92
C GLY A 146 -11.23 -7.70 -4.98
N LEU A 147 -10.52 -7.02 -5.89
CA LEU A 147 -10.65 -5.57 -6.07
C LEU A 147 -12.09 -5.20 -6.48
N GLY A 148 -12.67 -5.90 -7.47
CA GLY A 148 -14.01 -5.60 -7.96
C GLY A 148 -15.11 -5.75 -6.92
N ASP A 149 -15.03 -6.80 -6.09
CA ASP A 149 -15.97 -7.00 -4.97
C ASP A 149 -15.81 -5.91 -3.91
N CYS A 150 -14.57 -5.53 -3.59
CA CYS A 150 -14.28 -4.45 -2.64
C CYS A 150 -14.82 -3.10 -3.11
N ALA A 151 -14.59 -2.76 -4.39
CA ALA A 151 -14.97 -1.48 -4.96
C ALA A 151 -16.46 -1.42 -5.31
N GLY A 152 -17.10 -2.56 -5.61
CA GLY A 152 -18.43 -2.62 -6.17
C GLY A 152 -18.49 -2.11 -7.63
N LEU A 153 -19.66 -2.24 -8.26
CA LEU A 153 -19.86 -1.87 -9.67
C LEU A 153 -19.65 -0.38 -9.94
N ASP A 154 -19.93 0.48 -8.96
CA ASP A 154 -19.92 1.94 -9.10
C ASP A 154 -19.00 2.65 -8.09
N GLY A 155 -18.09 1.93 -7.44
CA GLY A 155 -17.24 2.48 -6.38
C GLY A 155 -17.94 2.61 -5.02
N LYS A 156 -19.09 1.95 -4.83
CA LYS A 156 -19.86 1.95 -3.57
C LYS A 156 -19.88 0.59 -2.86
N GLY A 157 -18.87 -0.25 -3.10
CA GLY A 157 -18.70 -1.52 -2.39
C GLY A 157 -18.55 -1.31 -0.89
N SER A 158 -19.22 -2.13 -0.08
CA SER A 158 -19.29 -1.95 1.37
C SER A 158 -17.92 -2.07 2.07
N GLU A 159 -17.06 -2.99 1.61
CA GLU A 159 -15.68 -3.08 2.07
C GLU A 159 -14.90 -1.81 1.73
N GLY A 160 -14.96 -1.35 0.49
CA GLY A 160 -14.31 -0.13 0.04
C GLY A 160 -14.73 1.10 0.83
N ILE A 161 -16.03 1.25 1.12
CA ILE A 161 -16.56 2.32 1.98
C ILE A 161 -15.99 2.21 3.40
N ASN A 162 -15.86 1.01 3.95
CA ASN A 162 -15.25 0.82 5.28
C ASN A 162 -13.76 1.15 5.27
N LEU A 163 -13.02 0.81 4.21
CA LEU A 163 -11.64 1.25 4.03
C LEU A 163 -11.55 2.78 3.98
N LEU A 164 -12.48 3.44 3.29
CA LEU A 164 -12.54 4.90 3.25
C LEU A 164 -12.79 5.48 4.65
N ARG A 165 -13.74 4.93 5.41
CA ARG A 165 -13.97 5.32 6.83
C ARG A 165 -12.70 5.17 7.67
N SER A 166 -11.99 4.05 7.56
CA SER A 166 -10.72 3.83 8.26
C SER A 166 -9.63 4.81 7.83
N SER A 167 -9.62 5.20 6.55
CA SER A 167 -8.72 6.22 6.01
C SER A 167 -8.99 7.58 6.66
N LEU A 168 -10.25 7.99 6.79
CA LEU A 168 -10.65 9.24 7.46
C LEU A 168 -10.23 9.26 8.94
N ILE A 169 -10.42 8.15 9.66
CA ILE A 169 -9.96 8.02 11.06
C ILE A 169 -8.44 8.21 11.15
N SER A 170 -7.70 7.56 10.24
CA SER A 170 -6.24 7.67 10.18
C SER A 170 -5.80 9.11 9.85
N GLY A 171 -6.46 9.76 8.88
CA GLY A 171 -6.20 11.14 8.50
C GLY A 171 -6.42 12.11 9.66
N LYS A 172 -7.48 11.92 10.44
CA LYS A 172 -7.73 12.71 11.66
C LYS A 172 -6.63 12.51 12.72
N ALA A 173 -6.21 11.27 12.94
CA ALA A 173 -5.14 10.96 13.91
C ALA A 173 -3.77 11.53 13.49
N LEU A 174 -3.52 11.62 12.18
CA LEU A 174 -2.30 12.20 11.59
C LEU A 174 -2.43 13.73 11.33
N GLU A 175 -3.53 14.35 11.74
CA GLU A 175 -3.83 15.78 11.51
C GLU A 175 -3.78 16.22 10.04
N ILE A 176 -4.10 15.32 9.11
CA ILE A 176 -4.16 15.59 7.68
C ILE A 176 -5.45 16.35 7.35
N LYS A 177 -5.31 17.57 6.87
CA LYS A 177 -6.44 18.47 6.54
C LYS A 177 -6.48 18.92 5.08
N LYS A 178 -5.38 18.72 4.35
CA LYS A 178 -5.19 19.27 3.00
C LYS A 178 -4.73 18.18 2.06
N SER A 179 -5.26 18.22 0.84
CA SER A 179 -4.75 17.46 -0.29
C SER A 179 -3.90 18.43 -1.12
N CYS A 180 -2.59 18.23 -1.32
CA CYS A 180 -1.76 17.12 -0.85
C CYS A 180 -1.06 17.44 0.49
N THR A 181 -0.99 16.50 1.43
CA THR A 181 -0.11 16.57 2.61
C THR A 181 0.86 15.39 2.57
N VAL A 182 2.17 15.64 2.67
CA VAL A 182 3.20 14.59 2.67
C VAL A 182 3.68 14.34 4.10
N LEU A 183 3.62 13.09 4.55
CA LEU A 183 4.18 12.65 5.81
C LEU A 183 5.26 11.61 5.55
N ILE A 184 6.40 11.76 6.24
CA ILE A 184 7.48 10.77 6.24
C ILE A 184 7.73 10.37 7.68
N ASN A 185 7.60 9.08 7.96
CA ASN A 185 7.64 8.51 9.30
C ASN A 185 6.66 9.22 10.25
N HIS A 186 5.40 9.38 9.79
CA HIS A 186 4.31 10.06 10.48
C HIS A 186 4.52 11.55 10.80
N ASN A 187 5.61 12.17 10.32
CA ASN A 187 5.86 13.59 10.47
C ASN A 187 5.47 14.32 9.19
N LYS A 188 4.63 15.35 9.31
CA LYS A 188 4.31 16.25 8.19
C LYS A 188 5.58 16.96 7.71
N VAL A 189 5.96 16.74 6.46
CA VAL A 189 7.18 17.33 5.89
C VAL A 189 6.91 18.40 4.84
N CYS A 190 5.73 18.40 4.21
CA CYS A 190 5.40 19.31 3.12
C CYS A 190 3.89 19.25 2.81
N VAL A 191 3.30 20.35 2.34
CA VAL A 191 1.90 20.46 1.92
C VAL A 191 1.84 21.17 0.57
N HIS A 192 1.01 20.69 -0.36
CA HIS A 192 0.67 21.41 -1.58
C HIS A 192 -0.80 21.82 -1.54
N ASP A 193 -1.07 23.12 -1.57
CA ASP A 193 -2.41 23.72 -1.53
C ASP A 193 -2.37 24.99 -2.38
N GLY A 194 -2.47 24.81 -3.70
CA GLY A 194 -2.16 25.79 -4.75
C GLY A 194 -0.65 26.02 -4.95
N THR A 195 0.12 26.09 -3.86
CA THR A 195 1.58 26.13 -3.84
C THR A 195 2.14 25.20 -2.77
N TRP A 196 3.42 24.84 -2.87
CA TRP A 196 4.16 24.15 -1.81
C TRP A 196 4.29 25.05 -0.57
N LYS A 197 3.99 24.50 0.61
CA LYS A 197 3.95 25.16 1.92
C LYS A 197 4.48 24.20 2.98
N GLU A 198 5.07 24.75 4.04
CA GLU A 198 5.56 23.97 5.19
C GLU A 198 6.61 22.90 4.79
N CYS A 199 7.39 23.17 3.74
CA CYS A 199 8.36 22.24 3.15
C CYS A 199 9.79 22.58 3.60
N ALA A 200 10.08 22.47 4.90
CA ALA A 200 11.39 22.84 5.45
C ALA A 200 12.56 22.02 4.85
N ILE A 201 12.28 20.81 4.38
CA ILE A 201 13.25 19.95 3.71
C ILE A 201 13.43 20.28 2.22
N GLY A 202 12.62 21.18 1.65
CA GLY A 202 12.43 21.33 0.21
C GLY A 202 11.23 20.54 -0.30
N HIS A 203 11.00 20.59 -1.62
CA HIS A 203 9.83 19.99 -2.28
C HIS A 203 10.15 19.40 -3.66
N GLN A 204 11.44 19.21 -3.96
CA GLN A 204 11.92 18.48 -5.13
C GLN A 204 11.99 16.98 -4.84
N VAL A 205 12.12 16.18 -5.89
CA VAL A 205 12.26 14.71 -5.77
C VAL A 205 13.40 14.34 -4.82
N ASP A 206 14.56 14.97 -4.99
CA ASP A 206 15.77 14.67 -4.21
C ASP A 206 15.60 14.99 -2.72
N ASP A 207 14.82 16.03 -2.38
CA ASP A 207 14.54 16.41 -1.00
C ASP A 207 13.77 15.30 -0.26
N PHE A 208 12.73 14.75 -0.91
CA PHE A 208 11.94 13.65 -0.36
C PHE A 208 12.76 12.35 -0.29
N VAL A 209 13.54 12.04 -1.34
CA VAL A 209 14.42 10.87 -1.38
C VAL A 209 15.46 10.93 -0.25
N GLN A 210 16.11 12.08 -0.07
CA GLN A 210 17.08 12.27 1.00
C GLN A 210 16.44 12.10 2.38
N LYS A 211 15.28 12.71 2.63
CA LYS A 211 14.56 12.56 3.91
C LYS A 211 14.18 11.11 4.17
N ILE A 212 13.70 10.38 3.16
CA ILE A 212 13.34 8.95 3.29
C ILE A 212 14.57 8.09 3.60
N ASN A 213 15.69 8.31 2.91
CA ASN A 213 16.92 7.57 3.15
C ASN A 213 17.44 7.80 4.58
N ASN A 214 17.44 9.05 5.05
CA ASN A 214 17.85 9.39 6.41
C ASN A 214 16.97 8.68 7.47
N GLU A 215 15.65 8.64 7.29
CA GLU A 215 14.76 7.91 8.21
C GLU A 215 14.99 6.39 8.13
N TYR A 216 15.20 5.86 6.93
CA TYR A 216 15.44 4.42 6.73
C TYR A 216 16.73 3.97 7.43
N GLU A 217 17.81 4.76 7.32
CA GLU A 217 19.07 4.52 8.02
C GLU A 217 18.92 4.62 9.55
N ARG A 218 18.12 5.58 10.04
CA ARG A 218 17.87 5.73 11.48
C ARG A 218 17.09 4.55 12.08
N MET A 219 16.27 3.87 11.27
CA MET A 219 15.40 2.78 11.69
C MET A 219 16.04 1.38 11.58
N ASN A 220 17.18 1.25 10.89
CA ASN A 220 17.81 -0.03 10.56
C ASN A 220 19.29 -0.09 10.92
#